data_AF-A0A7K4IQS6-F1
#
_entry.id   AF-A0A7K4IQS6-F1
#
_cell.length_a   1.000
_cell.length_b   1.000
_cell.length_c   1.000
_cell.angle_alpha   90.00
_cell.angle_beta   90.00
_cell.angle_gamma   90.00
#
_symmetry.space_group_name_H-M   'P 1'
#
loop_
_entity.id
_entity.type
_entity.pdbx_description
1 polymer ?
#
loop_
_entity_poly.entity_id
_entity_poly.type
_entity_poly.pdbx_seq_one_letter_code
_entity_poly.pdbx_strand_id
1 'polypeptide(L)'
;MENLTEQMGRKENKISRIIDKVLNQVFGEEATRLIYRHLENNYAVKRDEIAEKIDVFAAGLEEFLRSGAYVVERKILEDIYSSYGLLRRLELERTQEECDFASQVKLLMRRA
;
A
#
# COMPACT_ATOMS: atom_id res chain seq x y z
N MET A 1 30.46 7.50 19.07
CA MET A 1 29.73 6.40 18.41
C MET A 1 28.30 6.88 18.19
N GLU A 2 28.13 7.67 17.14
CA GLU A 2 26.86 8.17 16.61
C GLU A 2 27.09 8.20 15.10
N ASN A 3 26.07 7.87 14.30
CA ASN A 3 26.10 7.64 12.84
C ASN A 3 26.30 6.20 12.34
N LEU A 4 25.48 5.27 12.83
CA LEU A 4 25.11 4.09 12.03
C LEU A 4 23.60 3.96 11.82
N THR A 5 22.78 4.82 12.43
CA THR A 5 21.31 4.80 12.33
C THR A 5 20.74 5.74 11.26
N GLU A 6 21.54 6.62 10.66
CA GLU A 6 21.08 7.58 9.64
C GLU A 6 21.38 7.14 8.18
N GLN A 7 22.03 5.99 7.99
CA GLN A 7 22.45 5.49 6.65
C GLN A 7 21.67 4.27 6.14
N MET A 8 20.40 4.15 6.49
CA MET A 8 19.47 3.37 5.66
C MET A 8 18.59 4.38 4.93
N GLY A 9 19.10 4.92 3.82
CA GLY A 9 18.24 5.58 2.84
C GLY A 9 17.08 4.63 2.56
N ARG A 10 15.87 5.00 3.03
CA ARG A 10 14.70 4.13 3.13
C ARG A 10 14.53 3.41 1.80
N LYS A 11 14.93 2.15 1.76
CA LYS A 11 14.80 1.34 0.57
C LYS A 11 13.31 1.14 0.41
N GLU A 12 12.72 1.80 -0.58
CA GLU A 12 11.27 1.78 -0.81
C GLU A 12 10.77 0.33 -0.76
N ASN A 13 9.87 0.05 0.19
CA ASN A 13 9.36 -1.29 0.40
C ASN A 13 8.68 -1.77 -0.89
N LYS A 14 8.83 -3.06 -1.24
CA LYS A 14 8.17 -3.69 -2.39
C LYS A 14 6.67 -3.36 -2.45
N ILE A 15 6.00 -3.32 -1.30
CA ILE A 15 4.58 -2.97 -1.19
C ILE A 15 4.34 -1.51 -1.57
N SER A 16 5.11 -0.56 -1.04
CA SER A 16 5.01 0.85 -1.40
C SER A 16 5.19 1.07 -2.91
N ARG A 17 6.14 0.35 -3.54
CA ARG A 17 6.35 0.37 -5.00
C ARG A 17 5.15 -0.16 -5.79
N ILE A 18 4.52 -1.22 -5.30
CA ILE A 18 3.33 -1.78 -5.94
C ILE A 18 2.16 -0.81 -5.82
N ILE A 19 1.98 -0.18 -4.65
CA ILE A 19 0.95 0.83 -4.44
C ILE A 19 1.16 2.03 -5.38
N ASP A 20 2.38 2.57 -5.46
CA ASP A 20 2.73 3.65 -6.39
C ASP A 20 2.43 3.28 -7.84
N LYS A 21 2.83 2.07 -8.27
CA LYS A 21 2.51 1.57 -9.61
C LYS A 21 0.99 1.52 -9.84
N VAL A 22 0.21 0.97 -8.91
CA VAL A 22 -1.24 0.83 -9.07
C VAL A 22 -1.93 2.19 -9.12
N LEU A 23 -1.57 3.13 -8.24
CA LEU A 23 -2.15 4.47 -8.26
C LEU A 23 -1.86 5.18 -9.59
N ASN A 24 -0.62 5.11 -10.07
CA ASN A 24 -0.26 5.68 -11.38
C ASN A 24 -1.00 5.01 -12.54
N GLN A 25 -1.25 3.70 -12.49
CA GLN A 25 -2.00 2.98 -13.52
C GLN A 25 -3.49 3.34 -13.53
N VAL A 26 -4.09 3.54 -12.36
CA VAL A 26 -5.53 3.84 -12.24
C VAL A 26 -5.83 5.31 -12.51
N PHE A 27 -4.98 6.21 -12.02
CA PHE A 27 -5.27 7.66 -12.01
C PHE A 27 -4.33 8.49 -12.89
N GLY A 28 -3.18 7.94 -13.31
CA GLY A 28 -2.10 8.71 -13.92
C GLY A 28 -1.28 9.50 -12.90
N GLU A 29 -0.15 10.08 -13.35
CA GLU A 29 0.82 10.73 -12.47
C GLU A 29 0.25 11.93 -11.71
N GLU A 30 -0.47 12.82 -12.40
CA GLU A 30 -0.94 14.08 -11.79
C GLU A 30 -1.96 13.83 -10.67
N ALA A 31 -2.94 12.96 -10.93
CA ALA A 31 -3.92 12.60 -9.91
C ALA A 31 -3.29 11.77 -8.78
N THR A 32 -2.31 10.91 -9.07
CA THR A 32 -1.54 10.19 -8.04
C THR A 32 -0.80 11.15 -7.11
N ARG A 33 -0.22 12.23 -7.65
CA ARG A 33 0.41 13.29 -6.82
C ARG A 33 -0.59 13.99 -5.92
N LEU A 34 -1.84 14.18 -6.35
CA LEU A 34 -2.89 14.76 -5.52
C LEU A 34 -3.27 13.83 -4.35
N ILE A 35 -3.36 12.52 -4.60
CA ILE A 35 -3.59 11.51 -3.56
C ILE A 35 -2.46 11.54 -2.53
N TYR A 36 -1.20 11.52 -2.98
CA TYR A 36 -0.06 11.59 -2.05
C TYR A 36 0.00 12.89 -1.27
N ARG A 37 -0.29 14.03 -1.90
CA ARG A 37 -0.36 15.31 -1.20
C ARG A 37 -1.45 15.31 -0.12
N HIS A 38 -2.61 14.72 -0.42
CA HIS A 38 -3.68 14.58 0.57
C HIS A 38 -3.26 13.71 1.75
N LEU A 39 -2.64 12.55 1.48
CA LEU A 39 -2.14 11.64 2.52
C LEU A 39 -1.03 12.27 3.37
N GLU A 40 -0.10 12.99 2.74
CA GLU A 40 0.99 13.64 3.46
C GLU A 40 0.47 14.79 4.34
N ASN A 41 -0.41 15.64 3.81
CA ASN A 41 -0.90 16.82 4.51
C ASN A 41 -1.86 16.48 5.67
N ASN A 42 -2.75 15.50 5.48
CA ASN A 42 -3.80 15.22 6.46
C ASN A 42 -3.46 14.06 7.39
N TYR A 43 -2.57 13.14 6.96
CA TYR A 43 -2.29 11.91 7.68
C TYR A 43 -0.80 11.69 7.97
N ALA A 44 0.09 12.60 7.53
CA ALA A 44 1.54 12.47 7.67
C ALA A 44 2.08 11.13 7.15
N VAL A 45 1.48 10.61 6.07
CA VAL A 45 1.90 9.38 5.38
C VAL A 45 2.67 9.77 4.13
N LYS A 46 3.98 9.51 4.12
CA LYS A 46 4.81 9.65 2.93
C LYS A 46 4.78 8.37 2.10
N ARG A 47 5.06 8.47 0.80
CA ARG A 47 5.05 7.34 -0.13
C ARG A 47 5.90 6.16 0.33
N ASP A 48 7.10 6.43 0.82
CA ASP A 48 8.06 5.43 1.33
C ASP A 48 7.61 4.77 2.65
N GLU A 49 6.68 5.40 3.38
CA GLU A 49 6.15 4.95 4.68
C GLU A 49 4.85 4.17 4.58
N ILE A 50 4.23 4.08 3.40
CA ILE A 50 2.89 3.51 3.24
C ILE A 50 2.80 2.10 3.82
N ALA A 51 3.80 1.25 3.57
CA ALA A 51 3.83 -0.11 4.11
C ALA A 51 3.83 -0.13 5.64
N GLU A 52 4.51 0.83 6.28
CA GLU A 52 4.60 0.94 7.75
C GLU A 52 3.31 1.50 8.35
N LYS A 53 2.61 2.37 7.61
CA LYS A 53 1.39 3.07 8.02
C LYS A 53 0.15 2.62 7.24
N ILE A 54 0.06 1.34 6.91
CA ILE A 54 -0.95 0.85 5.95
C ILE A 54 -2.41 1.09 6.39
N ASP A 55 -2.70 1.06 7.70
CA ASP A 55 -4.05 1.38 8.20
C ASP A 55 -4.41 2.84 7.95
N VAL A 56 -3.45 3.73 8.19
CA VAL A 56 -3.63 5.17 8.01
C VAL A 56 -3.73 5.51 6.53
N PHE A 57 -2.95 4.82 5.70
CA PHE A 57 -3.08 4.89 4.24
C PHE A 57 -4.48 4.47 3.78
N ALA A 58 -5.00 3.34 4.26
CA ALA A 58 -6.33 2.85 3.89
C ALA A 58 -7.42 3.86 4.26
N ALA A 59 -7.39 4.37 5.50
CA ALA A 59 -8.35 5.37 5.97
C ALA A 59 -8.29 6.68 5.17
N GLY A 60 -7.08 7.19 4.87
CA GLY A 60 -6.92 8.41 4.07
C GLY A 60 -7.30 8.21 2.61
N LEU A 61 -7.08 7.02 2.05
CA LEU A 61 -7.52 6.68 0.70
C LEU A 61 -9.06 6.60 0.63
N GLU A 62 -9.70 6.00 1.64
CA GLU A 62 -11.16 5.96 1.77
C GLU A 62 -11.76 7.36 1.95
N GLU A 63 -11.14 8.24 2.72
CA GLU A 63 -11.60 9.62 2.84
C GLU A 63 -11.53 10.37 1.50
N PHE A 64 -10.41 10.23 0.78
CA PHE A 64 -10.19 10.91 -0.49
C PHE A 64 -11.07 10.39 -1.64
N LEU A 65 -11.19 9.06 -1.78
CA LEU A 65 -11.87 8.41 -2.91
C LEU A 65 -13.28 7.92 -2.59
N ARG A 66 -13.69 7.95 -1.32
CA ARG A 66 -14.95 7.37 -0.83
C ARG A 66 -15.07 5.90 -1.26
N SER A 67 -16.20 5.50 -1.81
CA SER A 67 -16.43 4.15 -2.33
C SER A 67 -15.45 3.73 -3.43
N GLY A 68 -14.76 4.67 -4.08
CA GLY A 68 -13.71 4.38 -5.05
C GLY A 68 -12.48 3.73 -4.44
N ALA A 69 -12.21 3.95 -3.15
CA ALA A 69 -11.06 3.37 -2.46
C ALA A 69 -11.09 1.84 -2.49
N TYR A 70 -12.26 1.23 -2.29
CA TYR A 70 -12.43 -0.22 -2.33
C TYR A 70 -11.92 -0.84 -3.64
N VAL A 71 -12.21 -0.21 -4.78
CA VAL A 71 -11.76 -0.69 -6.09
C VAL A 71 -10.24 -0.61 -6.21
N VAL A 72 -9.64 0.47 -5.70
CA VAL A 72 -8.19 0.67 -5.69
C VAL A 72 -7.49 -0.32 -4.76
N GLU A 73 -8.00 -0.51 -3.55
CA GLU A 73 -7.48 -1.47 -2.57
C GLU A 73 -7.50 -2.91 -3.11
N ARG A 74 -8.60 -3.30 -3.75
CA ARG A 74 -8.70 -4.60 -4.45
C ARG A 74 -7.62 -4.73 -5.52
N LYS A 75 -7.41 -3.70 -6.33
CA LYS A 75 -6.39 -3.71 -7.38
C LYS A 75 -4.97 -3.78 -6.80
N ILE A 76 -4.71 -3.08 -5.70
CA ILE A 76 -3.45 -3.15 -4.96
C ILE A 76 -3.20 -4.59 -4.49
N LEU A 77 -4.18 -5.21 -3.82
CA LEU A 77 -4.04 -6.59 -3.33
C LEU A 77 -3.77 -7.58 -4.47
N GLU A 78 -4.46 -7.47 -5.61
CA GLU A 78 -4.23 -8.31 -6.78
C GLU A 78 -2.79 -8.22 -7.29
N ASP A 79 -2.24 -7.00 -7.40
CA ASP A 79 -0.87 -6.78 -7.83
C ASP A 79 0.15 -7.25 -6.78
N ILE A 80 -0.15 -7.08 -5.48
CA ILE A 80 0.67 -7.63 -4.40
C ILE A 80 0.71 -9.15 -4.51
N TYR A 81 -0.44 -9.84 -4.55
CA TYR A 81 -0.50 -11.29 -4.65
C TYR A 81 0.21 -11.83 -5.89
N SER A 82 0.00 -11.18 -7.04
CA SER A 82 0.70 -11.54 -8.28
C SER A 82 2.22 -11.40 -8.16
N SER A 83 2.70 -10.44 -7.37
CA SER A 83 4.13 -10.22 -7.14
C SER A 83 4.79 -11.28 -6.24
N TYR A 84 4.03 -12.06 -5.47
CA TYR A 84 4.54 -13.13 -4.60
C TYR A 84 4.35 -14.55 -5.19
N GLY A 85 3.81 -14.66 -6.42
CA GLY A 85 3.66 -15.92 -7.15
C GLY A 85 2.27 -16.56 -7.04
N LEU A 86 1.96 -17.44 -8.00
CA LEU A 86 0.62 -18.00 -8.23
C LEU A 86 0.07 -18.81 -7.04
N LEU A 87 0.92 -19.59 -6.36
CA LEU A 87 0.51 -20.37 -5.18
C LEU A 87 0.03 -19.45 -4.04
N ARG A 88 0.76 -18.37 -3.78
CA ARG A 88 0.40 -17.43 -2.71
C ARG A 88 -0.89 -16.69 -3.04
N ARG A 89 -1.11 -16.32 -4.31
CA ARG A 89 -2.38 -15.75 -4.76
C ARG A 89 -3.58 -16.66 -4.47
N LEU A 90 -3.48 -17.96 -4.78
CA LEU A 90 -4.55 -18.93 -4.54
C LEU A 90 -4.84 -19.15 -3.04
N GLU A 91 -3.82 -19.11 -2.18
CA GLU A 91 -4.00 -19.19 -0.73
C GLU A 91 -4.76 -17.97 -0.17
N LEU A 92 -4.49 -16.79 -0.73
CA LEU A 92 -5.05 -15.52 -0.25
C LEU A 92 -6.46 -15.25 -0.79
N GLU A 93 -6.78 -15.71 -2.01
CA GLU A 93 -8.16 -15.72 -2.53
C GLU A 93 -9.11 -16.54 -1.63
N ARG A 94 -8.62 -17.61 -0.97
CA ARG A 94 -9.40 -18.39 0.01
C ARG A 94 -9.59 -17.69 1.37
N THR A 95 -8.79 -16.67 1.66
CA THR A 95 -8.82 -15.92 2.94
C THR A 95 -9.52 -14.56 2.79
N GLN A 96 -9.97 -14.20 1.58
CA GLN A 96 -10.55 -12.88 1.25
C GLN A 96 -11.84 -12.53 2.00
N GLU A 97 -12.52 -13.50 2.62
CA GLU A 97 -13.81 -13.27 3.28
C GLU A 97 -13.71 -12.78 4.73
N GLU A 98 -12.51 -12.75 5.34
CA GLU A 98 -12.40 -12.54 6.80
C GLU A 98 -11.64 -11.27 7.25
N CYS A 99 -10.88 -10.60 6.38
CA CYS A 99 -9.98 -9.50 6.77
C CYS A 99 -10.04 -8.29 5.82
N ASP A 100 -9.96 -7.08 6.37
CA ASP A 100 -9.85 -5.84 5.59
C ASP A 100 -8.51 -5.71 4.83
N PHE A 101 -8.42 -4.69 3.97
CA PHE A 101 -7.25 -4.42 3.14
C PHE A 101 -5.95 -4.32 3.96
N ALA A 102 -5.95 -3.51 5.02
CA ALA A 102 -4.77 -3.27 5.83
C ALA A 102 -4.31 -4.54 6.55
N SER A 103 -5.25 -5.34 7.05
CA SER A 103 -5.00 -6.63 7.69
C SER A 103 -4.39 -7.64 6.74
N GLN A 104 -4.87 -7.71 5.48
CA GLN A 104 -4.30 -8.56 4.43
C GLN A 104 -2.87 -8.14 4.09
N VAL A 105 -2.60 -6.85 3.94
CA VAL A 105 -1.24 -6.33 3.67
C VAL A 105 -0.30 -6.64 4.83
N LYS A 106 -0.73 -6.46 6.08
CA LYS A 106 0.06 -6.82 7.27
C LYS A 106 0.38 -8.31 7.33
N LEU A 107 -0.56 -9.18 6.98
CA LEU A 107 -0.34 -10.63 6.95
C LEU A 107 0.75 -11.00 5.92
N LEU A 108 0.73 -10.34 4.76
CA LEU A 108 1.75 -10.50 3.72
C LEU A 108 3.13 -10.08 4.20
N MET A 109 3.22 -8.98 4.95
CA MET A 109 4.47 -8.47 5.49
C MET A 109 5.09 -9.38 6.55
N ARG A 110 4.28 -10.09 7.34
CA ARG A 110 4.78 -11.04 8.36
C ARG A 110 5.41 -12.31 7.77
N ARG A 111 5.09 -12.64 6.51
CA ARG A 111 5.51 -13.86 5.81
C ARG A 111 6.49 -13.59 4.66
N ALA A 112 7.07 -12.39 4.60
CA ALA A 112 8.04 -11.96 3.60
C ALA A 112 9.40 -11.75 4.26
#